data_AF-A0A0W0RIV6-F1
#
_entry.id   AF-A0A0W0RIV6-F1
#
_cell.length_a   1.000
_cell.length_b   1.000
_cell.length_c   1.000
_cell.angle_alpha   90.00
_cell.angle_beta   90.00
_cell.angle_gamma   90.00
#
_symmetry.space_group_name_H-M   'P 1'
#
loop_
_entity.id
_entity.type
_entity.pdbx_description
1 polymer ?
#
loop_
_entity_poly.entity_id
_entity_poly.type
_entity_poly.pdbx_seq_one_letter_code
_entity_poly.pdbx_strand_id
1 'polypeptide(L)'
;MVDTTLLRDIQQLEDAVTFYCQGKSQYFGEKKPFNFSALANVYNSIKLLPLDNEKIALMERFHQNVCKQIAAFHPKLYFSINFTNEINTYKPLLEQLNTLKKQASELFEHYFDERPHFDWEGLHQLRTQIYNLPNLSDKTQLMRLFEDGVLATITQIEPKAYLLLTFHSELETVEEQAALERQSVSLQ
;
A
#
# COMPACT_ATOMS: atom_id res chain seq x y z
N MET A 1 4.91 -5.71 -9.56
CA MET A 1 4.90 -7.12 -9.99
C MET A 1 5.14 -8.01 -8.79
N VAL A 2 4.05 -8.57 -8.28
CA VAL A 2 4.04 -9.56 -7.20
C VAL A 2 4.76 -10.84 -7.64
N ASP A 3 5.61 -11.39 -6.77
CA ASP A 3 6.27 -12.66 -6.98
C ASP A 3 5.26 -13.83 -7.02
N THR A 4 5.36 -14.66 -8.06
CA THR A 4 4.60 -15.91 -8.20
C THR A 4 4.74 -16.86 -7.02
N THR A 5 5.89 -16.83 -6.33
CA THR A 5 6.13 -17.58 -5.10
C THR A 5 5.20 -17.11 -3.98
N LEU A 6 5.11 -15.79 -3.76
CA LEU A 6 4.25 -15.21 -2.75
C LEU A 6 2.77 -15.53 -3.01
N LEU A 7 2.33 -15.49 -4.27
CA LEU A 7 0.96 -15.87 -4.63
C LEU A 7 0.66 -17.34 -4.30
N ARG A 8 1.62 -18.24 -4.55
CA ARG A 8 1.50 -19.65 -4.19
C ARG A 8 1.48 -19.83 -2.67
N ASP A 9 2.33 -19.13 -1.93
CA ASP A 9 2.41 -19.23 -0.47
C ASP A 9 1.11 -18.73 0.19
N ILE A 10 0.53 -17.64 -0.33
CA ILE A 10 -0.78 -17.15 0.09
C ILE A 10 -1.86 -18.21 -0.17
N GLN A 11 -1.89 -18.80 -1.37
CA GLN A 11 -2.88 -19.83 -1.69
C GLN A 11 -2.77 -21.05 -0.76
N GLN A 12 -1.56 -21.55 -0.53
CA GLN A 12 -1.32 -22.67 0.38
C GLN A 12 -1.74 -22.34 1.82
N LEU A 13 -1.51 -21.10 2.25
CA LEU A 13 -1.93 -20.63 3.56
C LEU A 13 -3.46 -20.56 3.68
N GLU A 14 -4.16 -20.06 2.66
CA GLU A 14 -5.63 -20.03 2.62
C GLU A 14 -6.24 -21.43 2.74
N ASP A 15 -5.67 -22.39 2.02
CA ASP A 15 -6.09 -23.80 2.09
C ASP A 15 -5.85 -24.37 3.50
N ALA A 16 -4.67 -24.08 4.08
CA ALA A 16 -4.30 -24.53 5.42
C ALA A 16 -5.20 -23.93 6.51
N VAL A 17 -5.54 -22.65 6.41
CA VAL A 17 -6.48 -21.99 7.34
C VAL A 17 -7.86 -22.62 7.25
N THR A 18 -8.37 -22.80 6.04
CA THR A 18 -9.67 -23.41 5.81
C THR A 18 -9.74 -24.79 6.47
N PHE A 19 -8.75 -25.65 6.21
CA PHE A 19 -8.69 -26.97 6.81
C PHE A 19 -8.57 -26.93 8.34
N TYR A 20 -7.73 -26.04 8.87
CA TYR A 20 -7.54 -25.88 10.31
C TYR A 20 -8.83 -25.46 11.03
N CYS A 21 -9.52 -24.44 10.50
CA CYS A 21 -10.77 -23.93 11.06
C CYS A 21 -11.88 -24.98 10.99
N GLN A 22 -12.00 -25.69 9.87
CA GLN A 22 -12.95 -26.81 9.72
C GLN A 22 -12.66 -27.93 10.73
N GLY A 23 -11.39 -28.34 10.90
CA GLY A 23 -10.96 -29.34 11.88
C GLY A 23 -11.21 -28.94 13.34
N LYS A 24 -11.21 -27.64 13.64
CA LYS A 24 -11.55 -27.11 14.98
C LYS A 24 -13.05 -27.02 15.23
N SER A 25 -13.86 -26.83 14.19
CA SER A 25 -15.31 -26.67 14.27
C SER A 25 -16.11 -27.95 14.56
N GLN A 26 -15.47 -29.03 15.02
CA GLN A 26 -16.05 -30.33 15.40
C GLN A 26 -16.59 -31.21 14.26
N TYR A 27 -16.55 -30.77 13.00
CA TYR A 27 -17.06 -31.55 11.86
C TYR A 27 -16.05 -32.52 11.21
N PHE A 28 -14.75 -32.37 11.51
CA PHE A 28 -13.70 -33.22 10.92
C PHE A 28 -12.91 -33.99 12.01
N GLY A 29 -12.75 -35.29 11.80
CA GLY A 29 -11.99 -36.17 12.71
C GLY A 29 -10.47 -35.97 12.62
N GLU A 30 -9.95 -35.50 11.48
CA GLU A 30 -8.52 -35.22 11.29
C GLU A 30 -8.16 -33.79 11.74
N LYS A 31 -7.38 -33.70 12.82
CA LYS A 31 -6.78 -32.44 13.27
C LYS A 31 -5.40 -32.30 12.63
N LYS A 32 -5.28 -31.52 11.56
CA LYS A 32 -3.95 -31.14 11.04
C LYS A 32 -3.37 -29.98 11.85
N PRO A 33 -2.08 -30.02 12.20
CA PRO A 33 -1.42 -28.89 12.83
C PRO A 33 -1.39 -27.69 11.88
N PHE A 34 -1.53 -26.49 12.43
CA PHE A 34 -1.42 -25.25 11.66
C PHE A 34 -0.02 -24.65 11.80
N ASN A 35 0.60 -24.29 10.68
CA ASN A 35 1.93 -23.70 10.66
C ASN A 35 1.86 -22.17 10.85
N PHE A 36 1.97 -21.71 12.09
CA PHE A 36 1.97 -20.27 12.39
C PHE A 36 3.20 -19.52 11.86
N SER A 37 4.32 -20.22 11.62
CA SER A 37 5.49 -19.60 10.98
C SER A 37 5.20 -19.24 9.52
N ALA A 38 4.46 -20.10 8.80
CA ALA A 38 4.03 -19.79 7.43
C ALA A 38 3.11 -18.55 7.38
N LEU A 39 2.18 -18.43 8.34
CA LEU A 39 1.34 -17.24 8.50
C LEU A 39 2.17 -15.96 8.67
N ALA A 40 3.15 -15.99 9.58
CA ALA A 40 4.01 -14.84 9.85
C ALA A 40 4.89 -14.49 8.64
N ASN A 41 5.42 -15.49 7.94
CA ASN A 41 6.24 -15.30 6.75
C ASN A 41 5.45 -14.61 5.63
N VAL A 42 4.26 -15.13 5.30
CA VAL A 42 3.40 -14.52 4.27
C VAL A 42 3.02 -13.08 4.64
N TYR A 43 2.64 -12.85 5.89
CA TYR A 43 2.34 -11.51 6.39
C TYR A 43 3.53 -10.55 6.19
N ASN A 44 4.73 -10.94 6.60
CA ASN A 44 5.93 -10.12 6.45
C ASN A 44 6.27 -9.89 4.97
N SER A 45 6.13 -10.91 4.12
CA SER A 45 6.35 -10.77 2.68
C SER A 45 5.41 -9.75 2.05
N ILE A 46 4.11 -9.76 2.38
CA ILE A 46 3.16 -8.74 1.91
C ILE A 46 3.54 -7.36 2.44
N LYS A 47 3.95 -7.27 3.72
CA LYS A 47 4.32 -6.00 4.36
C LYS A 47 5.50 -5.31 3.66
N LEU A 48 6.48 -6.10 3.20
CA LEU A 48 7.69 -5.62 2.53
C LEU A 48 7.49 -5.24 1.05
N LEU A 49 6.33 -5.52 0.45
CA LEU A 49 6.04 -5.09 -0.92
C LEU A 49 6.02 -3.55 -1.04
N PRO A 50 6.33 -3.00 -2.22
CA PRO A 50 6.13 -1.58 -2.49
C PRO A 50 4.65 -1.22 -2.36
N LEU A 51 4.36 -0.01 -1.88
CA LEU A 51 3.00 0.48 -1.67
C LEU A 51 2.34 0.83 -3.00
N ASP A 52 1.52 -0.09 -3.51
CA ASP A 52 0.73 0.07 -4.73
C ASP A 52 -0.63 -0.63 -4.59
N ASN A 53 -1.45 -0.56 -5.65
CA ASN A 53 -2.76 -1.22 -5.69
C ASN A 53 -2.64 -2.76 -5.57
N GLU A 54 -1.55 -3.37 -6.07
CA GLU A 54 -1.32 -4.81 -5.96
C GLU A 54 -1.12 -5.23 -4.50
N LYS A 55 -0.29 -4.48 -3.75
CA LYS A 55 -0.07 -4.69 -2.32
C LYS A 55 -1.37 -4.56 -1.53
N ILE A 56 -2.18 -3.53 -1.78
CA ILE A 56 -3.47 -3.36 -1.11
C ILE A 56 -4.40 -4.54 -1.40
N ALA A 57 -4.50 -4.98 -2.66
CA ALA A 57 -5.32 -6.14 -3.01
C ALA A 57 -4.86 -7.42 -2.29
N LEU A 58 -3.55 -7.62 -2.13
CA LEU A 58 -3.01 -8.74 -1.37
C LEU A 58 -3.28 -8.63 0.13
N MET A 59 -3.16 -7.43 0.71
CA MET A 59 -3.52 -7.17 2.11
C MET A 59 -4.99 -7.49 2.37
N GLU A 60 -5.89 -7.07 1.48
CA GLU A 60 -7.32 -7.36 1.55
C GLU A 60 -7.59 -8.85 1.44
N ARG A 61 -7.02 -9.53 0.44
CA ARG A 61 -7.12 -10.98 0.26
C ARG A 61 -6.68 -11.73 1.52
N PHE A 62 -5.49 -11.41 2.04
CA PHE A 62 -4.95 -12.00 3.26
C PHE A 62 -5.87 -11.74 4.46
N HIS A 63 -6.37 -10.52 4.61
CA HIS A 63 -7.26 -10.17 5.71
C HIS A 63 -8.57 -10.99 5.66
N GLN A 64 -9.20 -11.09 4.50
CA GLN A 64 -10.47 -11.80 4.35
C GLN A 64 -10.31 -13.32 4.48
N ASN A 65 -9.34 -13.89 3.77
CA ASN A 65 -9.24 -15.34 3.62
C ASN A 65 -8.42 -15.99 4.73
N VAL A 66 -7.51 -15.26 5.39
CA VAL A 66 -6.61 -15.81 6.40
C VAL A 66 -6.91 -15.23 7.78
N CYS A 67 -6.76 -13.91 7.97
CA CYS A 67 -6.87 -13.28 9.29
C CYS A 67 -8.23 -13.48 9.95
N LYS A 68 -9.32 -13.16 9.24
CA LYS A 68 -10.68 -13.26 9.82
C LYS A 68 -11.01 -14.67 10.29
N GLN A 69 -10.64 -15.68 9.51
CA GLN A 69 -10.91 -17.08 9.84
C GLN A 69 -10.09 -17.55 11.05
N ILE A 70 -8.79 -17.24 11.07
CA ILE A 70 -7.91 -17.59 12.20
C ILE A 70 -8.33 -16.87 13.48
N ALA A 71 -8.69 -15.58 13.39
CA ALA A 71 -9.01 -14.74 14.54
C ALA A 71 -10.20 -15.28 15.36
N ALA A 72 -11.14 -15.99 14.72
CA ALA A 72 -12.25 -16.65 15.41
C ALA A 72 -11.78 -17.70 16.43
N PHE A 73 -10.64 -18.34 16.20
CA PHE A 73 -10.05 -19.36 17.08
C PHE A 73 -8.83 -18.85 17.86
N HIS A 74 -8.15 -17.83 17.33
CA HIS A 74 -6.93 -17.25 17.90
C HIS A 74 -7.00 -15.72 17.91
N PRO A 75 -7.89 -15.12 18.72
CA PRO A 75 -8.13 -13.67 18.69
C PRO A 75 -6.88 -12.86 19.03
N LYS A 76 -5.94 -13.41 19.81
CA LYS A 76 -4.68 -12.74 20.14
C LYS A 76 -3.77 -12.52 18.92
N LEU A 77 -3.82 -13.40 17.93
CA LEU A 77 -3.03 -13.24 16.70
C LEU A 77 -3.51 -12.05 15.87
N TYR A 78 -4.79 -11.70 15.96
CA TYR A 78 -5.33 -10.55 15.25
C TYR A 78 -4.68 -9.25 15.68
N PHE A 79 -4.22 -9.11 16.94
CA PHE A 79 -3.54 -7.90 17.39
C PHE A 79 -2.15 -7.69 16.78
N SER A 80 -1.51 -8.75 16.29
CA SER A 80 -0.15 -8.69 15.72
C SER A 80 -0.08 -8.94 14.21
N ILE A 81 -1.07 -9.65 13.65
CA ILE A 81 -1.11 -10.07 12.25
C ILE A 81 -2.45 -9.64 11.66
N ASN A 82 -2.53 -8.38 11.24
CA ASN A 82 -3.62 -7.84 10.45
C ASN A 82 -3.12 -6.61 9.65
N PHE A 83 -3.83 -6.24 8.59
CA PHE A 83 -3.55 -5.05 7.78
C PHE A 83 -4.68 -4.02 7.85
N THR A 84 -5.56 -4.10 8.85
CA THR A 84 -6.82 -3.33 8.87
C THR A 84 -6.56 -1.83 8.84
N ASN A 85 -5.57 -1.36 9.62
CA ASN A 85 -5.22 0.06 9.67
C ASN A 85 -4.57 0.50 8.35
N GLU A 86 -3.62 -0.29 7.84
CA GLU A 86 -2.92 -0.01 6.59
C GLU A 86 -3.89 0.05 5.40
N ILE A 87 -4.83 -0.89 5.29
CA ILE A 87 -5.86 -0.88 4.26
C ILE A 87 -6.71 0.39 4.38
N ASN A 88 -7.22 0.69 5.58
CA ASN A 88 -8.08 1.85 5.80
C ASN A 88 -7.37 3.19 5.56
N THR A 89 -6.07 3.26 5.81
CA THR A 89 -5.26 4.46 5.57
C THR A 89 -4.89 4.59 4.09
N TYR A 90 -4.37 3.55 3.47
CA TYR A 90 -3.72 3.67 2.16
C TYR A 90 -4.63 3.43 0.97
N LYS A 91 -5.67 2.59 1.11
CA LYS A 91 -6.60 2.32 0.01
C LYS A 91 -7.30 3.60 -0.49
N PRO A 92 -7.89 4.45 0.38
CA PRO A 92 -8.55 5.66 -0.10
C PRO A 92 -7.59 6.66 -0.76
N LEU A 93 -6.34 6.74 -0.26
CA LEU A 93 -5.32 7.61 -0.83
C LEU A 93 -4.93 7.17 -2.25
N LEU A 94 -4.72 5.87 -2.45
CA LEU A 94 -4.40 5.31 -3.76
C LEU A 94 -5.57 5.44 -4.74
N GLU A 95 -6.82 5.25 -4.28
CA GLU A 95 -8.00 5.47 -5.12
C GLU A 95 -8.15 6.92 -5.57
N GLN A 96 -7.94 7.89 -4.67
CA GLN A 96 -7.91 9.31 -5.00
C GLN A 96 -6.78 9.62 -5.99
N LEU A 97 -5.58 9.08 -5.76
CA LEU A 97 -4.43 9.26 -6.63
C LEU A 97 -4.67 8.71 -8.04
N ASN A 98 -5.24 7.51 -8.15
CA ASN A 98 -5.60 6.92 -9.45
C ASN A 98 -6.66 7.75 -10.18
N THR A 99 -7.64 8.29 -9.45
CA THR A 99 -8.69 9.15 -10.01
C THR A 99 -8.09 10.44 -10.55
N LEU A 100 -7.27 11.14 -9.76
CA LEU A 100 -6.59 12.36 -10.17
C LEU A 100 -5.61 12.11 -11.32
N LYS A 101 -4.91 10.97 -11.32
CA LYS A 101 -4.04 10.57 -12.44
C LYS A 101 -4.82 10.43 -13.74
N LYS A 102 -5.99 9.79 -13.70
CA LYS A 102 -6.88 9.67 -14.85
C LYS A 102 -7.36 11.03 -15.32
N GLN A 103 -7.88 11.86 -14.42
CA GLN A 103 -8.33 13.23 -14.74
C GLN A 103 -7.20 14.10 -15.30
N ALA A 104 -5.99 14.00 -14.76
CA ALA A 104 -4.82 14.72 -15.25
C ALA A 104 -4.46 14.31 -16.68
N SER A 105 -4.53 13.01 -16.97
CA SER A 105 -4.27 12.48 -18.31
C SER A 105 -5.35 12.95 -19.29
N GLU A 106 -6.63 12.86 -18.92
CA GLU A 106 -7.74 13.36 -19.74
C GLU A 106 -7.64 14.88 -19.99
N LEU A 107 -7.30 15.66 -18.96
CA LEU A 107 -7.07 17.10 -19.07
C LEU A 107 -5.91 17.43 -20.02
N PHE A 108 -4.83 16.65 -19.96
CA PHE A 108 -3.69 16.83 -20.85
C PHE A 108 -4.04 16.51 -22.30
N GLU A 109 -4.68 15.38 -22.55
CA GLU A 109 -5.05 14.92 -23.89
C GLU A 109 -6.05 15.86 -24.58
N HIS A 110 -7.02 16.39 -23.83
CA HIS A 110 -8.09 17.24 -24.36
C HIS A 110 -7.94 18.73 -24.00
N TYR A 111 -6.74 19.17 -23.65
CA TYR A 111 -6.52 20.53 -23.17
C TYR A 111 -6.95 21.62 -24.17
N PHE A 112 -6.69 21.39 -25.46
CA PHE A 112 -7.00 22.34 -26.54
C PHE A 112 -8.37 22.10 -27.20
N ASP A 113 -9.06 21.02 -26.84
CA ASP A 113 -10.36 20.64 -27.39
C ASP A 113 -11.47 21.04 -26.41
N GLU A 114 -12.05 20.05 -25.73
CA GLU A 114 -13.03 20.22 -24.65
C GLU A 114 -12.31 20.08 -23.32
N ARG A 115 -11.91 21.20 -22.71
CA ARG A 115 -11.17 21.22 -21.43
C ARG A 115 -11.95 20.46 -20.35
N PRO A 116 -11.57 19.22 -20.00
CA PRO A 116 -12.35 18.42 -19.06
C PRO A 116 -12.15 18.94 -17.63
N HIS A 117 -13.05 18.55 -16.74
CA HIS A 117 -12.96 18.93 -15.34
C HIS A 117 -11.78 18.21 -14.66
N PHE A 118 -11.02 18.95 -13.87
CA PHE A 118 -9.97 18.42 -13.00
C PHE A 118 -10.18 18.88 -11.56
N ASP A 119 -10.09 17.96 -10.61
CA ASP A 119 -10.31 18.22 -9.20
C ASP A 119 -9.06 18.81 -8.52
N TRP A 120 -8.89 20.12 -8.67
CA TRP A 120 -7.80 20.86 -8.04
C TRP A 120 -7.85 20.82 -6.52
N GLU A 121 -9.04 20.87 -5.92
CA GLU A 121 -9.19 20.83 -4.47
C GLU A 121 -8.76 19.45 -3.93
N GLY A 122 -9.21 18.38 -4.57
CA GLY A 122 -8.79 17.01 -4.27
C GLY A 122 -7.29 16.83 -4.39
N LEU A 123 -6.63 17.45 -5.38
CA LEU A 123 -5.17 17.43 -5.51
C LEU A 123 -4.46 18.04 -4.29
N HIS A 124 -4.89 19.21 -3.84
CA HIS A 124 -4.35 19.89 -2.65
C HIS A 124 -4.61 19.09 -1.37
N GLN A 125 -5.82 18.55 -1.23
CA GLN A 125 -6.19 17.72 -0.08
C GLN A 125 -5.36 16.44 -0.03
N LEU A 126 -5.19 15.74 -1.16
CA LEU A 126 -4.39 14.52 -1.25
C LEU A 126 -2.92 14.78 -0.89
N ARG A 127 -2.32 15.86 -1.40
CA ARG A 127 -0.96 16.28 -1.01
C ARG A 127 -0.85 16.43 0.51
N THR A 128 -1.81 17.12 1.12
CA THR A 128 -1.82 17.38 2.57
C THR A 128 -1.97 16.08 3.37
N GLN A 129 -2.85 15.18 2.92
CA GLN A 129 -3.06 13.87 3.56
C GLN A 129 -1.78 13.02 3.51
N ILE A 130 -1.12 12.95 2.35
CA ILE A 130 0.16 12.25 2.17
C ILE A 130 1.24 12.85 3.09
N TYR A 131 1.35 14.19 3.12
CA TYR A 131 2.32 14.88 3.96
C TYR A 131 2.16 14.57 5.46
N ASN A 132 0.93 14.43 5.93
CA ASN A 132 0.61 14.18 7.33
C ASN A 132 0.71 12.71 7.75
N LEU A 133 1.12 11.80 6.85
CA LEU A 133 1.30 10.40 7.19
C LEU A 133 2.46 10.20 8.19
N PRO A 134 2.24 9.39 9.25
CA PRO A 134 3.25 9.19 10.30
C PRO A 134 4.38 8.23 9.87
N ASN A 135 4.09 7.27 8.99
CA ASN A 135 5.08 6.32 8.51
C ASN A 135 5.89 6.97 7.37
N LEU A 136 7.15 7.28 7.64
CA LEU A 136 8.03 7.95 6.67
C LEU A 136 8.23 7.14 5.39
N SER A 137 8.44 5.83 5.49
CA SER A 137 8.69 4.97 4.33
C SER A 137 7.49 4.90 3.38
N ASP A 138 6.28 4.72 3.94
CA ASP A 138 5.06 4.66 3.14
C ASP A 138 4.68 6.06 2.61
N LYS A 139 4.90 7.10 3.42
CA LYS A 139 4.76 8.52 3.02
C LYS A 139 5.62 8.84 1.81
N THR A 140 6.91 8.52 1.83
CA THR A 140 7.85 8.75 0.72
C THR A 140 7.41 8.03 -0.55
N GLN A 141 6.91 6.80 -0.44
CA GLN A 141 6.39 6.06 -1.60
C GLN A 141 5.17 6.76 -2.21
N LEU A 142 4.22 7.19 -1.38
CA LEU A 142 3.03 7.92 -1.84
C LEU A 142 3.36 9.31 -2.43
N MET A 143 4.35 10.02 -1.86
CA MET A 143 4.86 11.27 -2.41
C MET A 143 5.38 11.07 -3.84
N ARG A 144 6.21 10.05 -4.06
CA ARG A 144 6.71 9.72 -5.40
C ARG A 144 5.58 9.36 -6.36
N LEU A 145 4.64 8.52 -5.94
CA LEU A 145 3.47 8.18 -6.76
C LEU A 145 2.62 9.41 -7.12
N PHE A 146 2.51 10.39 -6.20
CA PHE A 146 1.79 11.63 -6.45
C PHE A 146 2.51 12.51 -7.48
N GLU A 147 3.83 12.67 -7.32
CA GLU A 147 4.65 13.46 -8.23
C GLU A 147 4.70 12.86 -9.63
N ASP A 148 5.05 11.58 -9.73
CA ASP A 148 5.20 10.87 -11.01
C ASP A 148 3.85 10.60 -11.68
N GLY A 149 2.81 10.36 -10.87
CA GLY A 149 1.52 9.92 -11.36
C GLY A 149 0.59 11.06 -11.77
N VAL A 150 0.63 12.19 -11.07
CA VAL A 150 -0.34 13.28 -11.27
C VAL A 150 0.37 14.59 -11.57
N LEU A 151 1.33 14.98 -10.73
CA LEU A 151 1.95 16.30 -10.83
C LEU A 151 2.77 16.45 -12.12
N ALA A 152 3.52 15.43 -12.53
CA ALA A 152 4.29 15.42 -13.77
C ALA A 152 3.43 15.68 -15.02
N THR A 153 2.18 15.20 -15.02
CA THR A 153 1.24 15.45 -16.13
C THR A 153 0.65 16.84 -16.04
N ILE A 154 0.13 17.22 -14.86
CA ILE A 154 -0.53 18.51 -14.64
C ILE A 154 0.41 19.70 -14.89
N THR A 155 1.68 19.55 -14.54
CA THR A 155 2.67 20.63 -14.67
C THR A 155 3.02 20.99 -16.11
N GLN A 156 2.74 20.11 -17.07
CA GLN A 156 2.84 20.42 -18.49
C GLN A 156 1.74 21.40 -18.94
N ILE A 157 0.64 21.45 -18.21
CA ILE A 157 -0.52 22.31 -18.47
C ILE A 157 -0.47 23.56 -17.60
N GLU A 158 -0.23 23.37 -16.30
CA GLU A 158 -0.14 24.42 -15.30
C GLU A 158 1.21 24.35 -14.56
N PRO A 159 2.27 24.98 -15.10
CA PRO A 159 3.61 24.90 -14.51
C PRO A 159 3.69 25.41 -13.06
N LYS A 160 2.79 26.33 -12.66
CA LYS A 160 2.71 26.84 -11.29
C LYS A 160 2.36 25.76 -10.27
N ALA A 161 1.65 24.71 -10.68
CA ALA A 161 1.32 23.57 -9.82
C ALA A 161 2.59 22.90 -9.27
N TYR A 162 3.67 22.85 -10.06
CA TYR A 162 4.93 22.24 -9.65
C TYR A 162 5.47 22.92 -8.38
N LEU A 163 5.59 24.25 -8.43
CA LEU A 163 6.15 25.05 -7.34
C LEU A 163 5.34 24.97 -6.05
N LEU A 164 4.03 24.71 -6.15
CA LEU A 164 3.12 24.72 -5.00
C LEU A 164 2.90 23.34 -4.38
N LEU A 165 3.02 22.28 -5.19
CA LEU A 165 2.53 20.95 -4.83
C LEU A 165 3.59 19.86 -4.78
N THR A 166 4.79 20.12 -5.30
CA THR A 166 5.92 19.20 -5.23
C THR A 166 6.30 18.85 -3.78
N PHE A 167 6.87 17.68 -3.63
CA PHE A 167 7.57 17.15 -2.48
C PHE A 167 9.09 17.04 -2.72
N HIS A 168 9.62 17.60 -3.82
CA HIS A 168 11.01 17.42 -4.24
C HIS A 168 12.02 17.72 -3.11
N SER A 169 11.86 18.86 -2.42
CA SER A 169 12.71 19.22 -1.27
C SER A 169 12.57 18.26 -0.09
N GLU A 170 11.35 17.76 0.17
CA GLU A 170 11.05 16.81 1.23
C GLU A 170 11.60 15.42 0.93
N LEU A 171 11.66 15.03 -0.34
CA LEU A 171 12.26 13.77 -0.78
C LEU A 171 13.79 13.81 -0.72
N GLU A 172 14.40 14.91 -1.16
CA GLU A 172 15.86 15.12 -1.08
C GLU A 172 16.35 15.06 0.38
N THR A 173 15.66 15.72 1.31
CA THR A 173 16.04 15.69 2.73
C THR A 173 15.98 14.28 3.33
N VAL A 174 15.02 13.45 2.92
CA VAL A 174 14.91 12.05 3.37
C VAL A 174 16.05 11.21 2.80
N GLU A 175 16.42 11.43 1.54
CA GLU A 175 17.51 10.72 0.88
C GLU A 175 18.89 11.08 1.44
N GLU A 176 19.11 12.37 1.74
CA GLU A 176 20.33 12.85 2.41
C GLU A 176 20.49 12.25 3.82
N GLN A 177 19.41 12.23 4.62
CA GLN A 177 19.41 11.62 5.95
C GLN A 177 19.72 10.12 5.88
N ALA A 178 19.08 9.39 4.95
CA ALA A 178 19.33 7.97 4.76
C ALA A 178 20.77 7.68 4.28
N ALA A 179 21.38 8.57 3.48
CA ALA A 179 22.75 8.44 3.04
C ALA A 179 23.76 8.65 4.19
N LEU A 180 23.52 9.63 5.06
CA LEU A 180 24.36 9.92 6.22
C LEU A 180 24.35 8.77 7.24
N GLU A 181 23.19 8.15 7.49
CA GLU A 181 23.07 6.99 8.39
C GLU A 181 23.80 5.75 7.85
N ARG A 182 23.88 5.57 6.53
CA ARG A 182 24.63 4.45 5.94
C ARG A 182 26.14 4.64 6.01
N GLN A 183 26.61 5.88 5.97
CA GLN A 183 28.04 6.20 6.12
C GLN A 183 28.52 6.06 7.56
N SER A 184 27.69 6.38 8.55
CA SER A 184 28.05 6.24 9.96
C SER A 184 28.14 4.77 10.42
N VAL A 185 27.35 3.86 9.82
CA VAL A 185 27.40 2.42 10.10
C VAL A 185 28.58 1.72 9.41
N SER A 186 29.09 2.25 8.29
CA SER A 186 30.30 1.68 7.61
C SER A 186 31.63 2.06 8.28
N LEU A 187 31.61 2.95 9.28
CA LEU A 187 32.80 3.43 10.00
C LEU A 187 32.97 2.80 11.39
N GLN A 188 32.15 1.79 11.73
CA GLN A 188 32.27 0.96 12.94
C GLN A 188 32.68 -0.47 12.57
#